data_AF-A0A6B9F9P5-F1
#
_entry.id   AF-A0A6B9F9P5-F1
#
_cell.length_a   1.000
_cell.length_b   1.000
_cell.length_c   1.000
_cell.angle_alpha   90.00
_cell.angle_beta   90.00
_cell.angle_gamma   90.00
#
_symmetry.space_group_name_H-M   'P 1'
#
loop_
_entity.id
_entity.type
_entity.pdbx_description
1 polymer ?
#
loop_
_entity_poly.entity_id
_entity_poly.type
_entity_poly.pdbx_seq_one_letter_code
_entity_poly.pdbx_strand_id
1 'polypeptide(L)'
;MRGSERTKIVPVLSVLATAWSLGACNTGAPVLTTGSIPDRKPPLVVSDAERDCLGRAMYFESNRSDSDGLIAVGTVVMNRLENAIFPGGICAVVGQPGQFAPGVLTKPMQDKDLQKVADAADAVLAGERHPKVGKAMYFHTAGHHFPYTNMHYVAVAGGNAFYEKRDARAARAERSATPATPAAPALPALTFAAAPSVPTP
;
A
#
# COMPACT_ATOMS: atom_id res chain seq x y z
N MET A 1 16.60 61.47 26.81
CA MET A 1 16.36 62.03 28.17
C MET A 1 15.26 63.08 28.09
N ARG A 2 14.30 63.03 29.03
CA ARG A 2 13.12 63.92 29.21
C ARG A 2 12.06 63.78 28.11
N GLY A 3 10.82 63.32 28.34
CA GLY A 3 9.99 63.30 29.54
C GLY A 3 8.92 64.39 29.40
N SER A 4 7.64 64.01 29.27
CA SER A 4 6.50 64.80 29.75
C SER A 4 5.22 63.98 29.70
N GLU A 5 4.68 63.69 30.89
CA GLU A 5 3.38 63.07 31.14
C GLU A 5 2.24 64.11 31.21
N ARG A 6 1.01 63.56 31.30
CA ARG A 6 -0.29 64.10 31.75
C ARG A 6 -1.19 64.51 30.58
N THR A 7 -2.44 64.04 30.52
CA THR A 7 -3.49 64.48 31.46
C THR A 7 -4.81 63.69 31.29
N LYS A 8 -5.29 63.15 32.42
CA LYS A 8 -6.67 63.01 32.98
C LYS A 8 -7.80 62.25 32.25
N ILE A 9 -8.37 61.35 33.05
CA ILE A 9 -9.67 60.67 33.04
C ILE A 9 -10.82 61.67 33.32
N VAL A 10 -12.05 61.40 32.84
CA VAL A 10 -13.35 61.41 33.58
C VAL A 10 -14.52 61.04 32.63
N PRO A 11 -15.60 60.39 33.14
CA PRO A 11 -16.49 59.50 32.39
C PRO A 11 -17.83 60.15 32.01
N VAL A 12 -18.59 59.57 31.07
CA VAL A 12 -20.01 59.90 30.89
C VAL A 12 -20.87 58.65 30.74
N LEU A 13 -21.83 58.61 31.67
CA LEU A 13 -23.09 57.90 31.78
C LEU A 13 -23.74 57.34 30.49
N SER A 14 -24.32 56.15 30.70
CA SER A 14 -25.41 55.46 29.99
C SER A 14 -26.42 56.32 29.23
N VAL A 15 -27.09 55.73 28.22
CA VAL A 15 -28.57 55.64 28.13
C VAL A 15 -29.07 55.03 26.78
N LEU A 16 -30.09 54.18 26.93
CA LEU A 16 -31.20 53.79 26.03
C LEU A 16 -31.02 52.81 24.86
N ALA A 17 -31.90 51.81 24.96
CA ALA A 17 -32.24 50.75 24.02
C ALA A 17 -32.83 51.26 22.70
N THR A 18 -32.59 50.51 21.63
CA THR A 18 -33.58 50.31 20.57
C THR A 18 -33.51 48.86 20.09
N ALA A 19 -34.56 48.10 20.42
CA ALA A 19 -34.85 46.82 19.80
C ALA A 19 -35.60 47.08 18.49
N TRP A 20 -34.94 46.90 17.36
CA TRP A 20 -35.59 46.82 16.06
C TRP A 20 -35.49 45.38 15.56
N SER A 21 -36.55 44.63 15.84
CA SER A 21 -36.84 43.34 15.21
C SER A 21 -37.29 43.58 13.78
N LEU A 22 -36.60 43.02 12.80
CA LEU A 22 -37.15 42.69 11.47
C LEU A 22 -36.47 41.42 10.99
N GLY A 23 -37.29 40.41 10.71
CA GLY A 23 -36.86 39.05 10.45
C GLY A 23 -36.18 38.82 9.10
N ALA A 24 -35.46 37.71 9.05
CA ALA A 24 -35.30 36.93 7.85
C ALA A 24 -35.42 35.46 8.26
N CYS A 25 -36.53 34.82 7.90
CA CYS A 25 -36.55 33.36 7.77
C CYS A 25 -35.60 33.02 6.62
N ASN A 26 -34.32 32.87 6.92
CA ASN A 26 -33.39 32.27 5.97
C ASN A 26 -33.72 30.78 5.95
N THR A 27 -34.55 30.34 5.00
CA THR A 27 -34.55 28.95 4.55
C THR A 27 -33.23 28.72 3.82
N GLY A 28 -32.13 28.72 4.58
CA GLY A 28 -30.90 28.08 4.17
C GLY A 28 -31.23 26.60 4.10
N ALA A 29 -31.34 26.07 2.88
CA ALA A 29 -31.34 24.65 2.64
C ALA A 29 -30.24 24.00 3.50
N PRO A 30 -30.45 22.80 4.06
CA PRO A 30 -29.32 22.05 4.55
C PRO A 30 -28.42 21.83 3.33
N VAL A 31 -27.31 22.58 3.27
CA VAL A 31 -26.16 22.16 2.48
C VAL A 31 -25.85 20.80 3.04
N LEU A 32 -26.16 19.75 2.26
CA LEU A 32 -25.55 18.45 2.44
C LEU A 32 -24.06 18.73 2.35
N THR A 33 -23.44 18.97 3.51
CA THR A 33 -22.02 18.74 3.67
C THR A 33 -21.90 17.23 3.56
N THR A 34 -21.74 16.74 2.32
CA THR A 34 -21.20 15.41 2.10
C THR A 34 -19.93 15.40 2.91
N GLY A 35 -19.94 14.66 4.02
CA GLY A 35 -18.85 14.65 4.98
C GLY A 35 -17.54 14.47 4.24
N SER A 36 -16.60 15.38 4.51
CA SER A 36 -15.21 15.20 4.12
C SER A 36 -14.80 13.81 4.57
N ILE A 37 -14.63 12.87 3.64
CA ILE A 37 -14.00 11.59 3.90
C ILE A 37 -12.56 11.94 4.23
N PRO A 38 -12.10 11.88 5.49
CA PRO A 38 -10.67 11.92 5.72
C PRO A 38 -10.11 10.61 5.12
N ASP A 39 -8.91 10.69 4.56
CA ASP A 39 -8.06 9.54 4.19
C ASP A 39 -8.18 8.89 2.80
N ARG A 40 -9.05 9.33 1.88
CA ARG A 40 -8.94 8.78 0.51
C ARG A 40 -7.89 9.54 -0.30
N LYS A 41 -6.74 8.90 -0.56
CA LYS A 41 -5.69 9.40 -1.46
C LYS A 41 -6.34 9.81 -2.80
N PRO A 42 -6.03 11.01 -3.34
CA PRO A 42 -6.54 11.43 -4.64
C PRO A 42 -6.23 10.37 -5.72
N PRO A 43 -7.12 10.15 -6.70
CA PRO A 43 -6.83 9.26 -7.81
C PRO A 43 -5.57 9.75 -8.52
N LEU A 44 -4.55 8.88 -8.58
CA LEU A 44 -3.27 9.20 -9.19
C LEU A 44 -3.41 9.14 -10.71
N VAL A 45 -2.98 10.19 -11.40
CA VAL A 45 -2.74 10.17 -12.84
C VAL A 45 -1.30 9.71 -13.05
N VAL A 46 -1.13 8.55 -13.69
CA VAL A 46 0.21 8.00 -13.94
C VAL A 46 0.85 8.84 -15.05
N SER A 47 1.90 9.58 -14.69
CA SER A 47 2.74 10.30 -15.64
C SER A 47 3.95 9.46 -16.06
N ASP A 48 4.65 9.88 -17.10
CA ASP A 48 5.91 9.24 -17.52
C ASP A 48 6.96 9.22 -16.39
N ALA A 49 6.97 10.26 -15.53
CA ALA A 49 7.85 10.31 -14.36
C ALA A 49 7.47 9.24 -13.32
N GLU A 50 6.17 9.06 -13.04
CA GLU A 50 5.68 8.02 -12.12
C GLU A 50 6.02 6.61 -12.64
N ARG A 51 5.88 6.41 -13.96
CA ARG A 51 6.26 5.18 -14.64
C ARG A 51 7.77 4.92 -14.57
N ASP A 52 8.60 5.94 -14.78
CA ASP A 52 10.06 5.82 -14.65
C ASP A 52 10.46 5.47 -13.21
N CYS A 53 9.91 6.14 -12.20
CA CYS A 53 10.13 5.80 -10.79
C CYS A 53 9.80 4.34 -10.48
N LEU A 54 8.68 3.83 -11.01
CA LEU A 54 8.28 2.43 -10.86
C LEU A 54 9.33 1.49 -11.48
N GLY A 55 9.67 1.69 -12.75
CA GLY A 55 10.61 0.84 -13.47
C GLY A 55 11.99 0.83 -12.81
N ARG A 56 12.45 1.98 -12.32
CA ARG A 56 13.72 2.09 -11.61
C ARG A 56 13.73 1.32 -10.29
N ALA A 57 12.66 1.39 -9.51
CA ALA A 57 12.52 0.57 -8.32
C ALA A 57 12.59 -0.92 -8.67
N MET A 58 11.82 -1.36 -9.67
CA MET A 58 11.84 -2.76 -10.13
C MET A 58 13.26 -3.19 -10.53
N TYR A 59 13.98 -2.37 -11.29
CA TYR A 59 15.33 -2.67 -11.78
C TYR A 59 16.42 -2.72 -10.69
N PHE A 60 16.37 -1.84 -9.70
CA PHE A 60 17.40 -1.75 -8.67
C PHE A 60 17.14 -2.66 -7.47
N GLU A 61 15.89 -3.04 -7.20
CA GLU A 61 15.54 -3.90 -6.07
C GLU A 61 15.50 -5.39 -6.41
N SER A 62 15.47 -5.77 -7.69
CA SER A 62 15.38 -7.18 -8.09
C SER A 62 16.59 -7.64 -8.90
N ASN A 63 16.76 -8.95 -9.00
CA ASN A 63 17.61 -9.54 -10.00
C ASN A 63 17.04 -9.23 -11.39
N ARG A 64 17.70 -8.32 -12.12
CA ARG A 64 17.30 -7.81 -13.44
C ARG A 64 17.07 -8.90 -14.49
N SER A 65 17.65 -10.09 -14.33
CA SER A 65 17.47 -11.20 -15.28
C SER A 65 16.18 -11.99 -15.03
N ASP A 66 15.50 -11.73 -13.91
CA ASP A 66 14.28 -12.42 -13.49
C ASP A 66 13.07 -11.50 -13.63
N SER A 67 12.21 -11.78 -14.63
CA SER A 67 10.98 -11.01 -14.85
C SER A 67 10.01 -11.13 -13.67
N ASP A 68 9.98 -12.29 -13.01
CA ASP A 68 9.12 -12.52 -11.84
C ASP A 68 9.52 -11.58 -10.70
N GLY A 69 10.84 -11.39 -10.52
CA GLY A 69 11.41 -10.43 -9.58
C GLY A 69 11.01 -8.98 -9.84
N LEU A 70 10.99 -8.55 -11.11
CA LEU A 70 10.55 -7.21 -11.49
C LEU A 70 9.08 -6.99 -11.09
N ILE A 71 8.19 -7.90 -11.50
CA ILE A 71 6.75 -7.81 -11.20
C ILE A 71 6.49 -7.91 -9.69
N ALA A 72 7.27 -8.70 -8.95
CA ALA A 72 7.17 -8.81 -7.50
C ALA A 72 7.47 -7.49 -6.78
N VAL A 73 8.54 -6.80 -7.16
CA VAL A 73 8.86 -5.47 -6.61
C VAL A 73 7.80 -4.44 -7.03
N GLY A 74 7.38 -4.45 -8.30
CA GLY A 74 6.33 -3.56 -8.79
C GLY A 74 5.03 -3.73 -8.00
N THR A 75 4.66 -4.98 -7.70
CA THR A 75 3.51 -5.33 -6.84
C THR A 75 3.63 -4.67 -5.45
N VAL A 76 4.81 -4.73 -4.81
CA VAL A 76 5.03 -4.06 -3.52
C VAL A 76 4.84 -2.55 -3.62
N VAL A 77 5.38 -1.91 -4.66
CA VAL A 77 5.24 -0.46 -4.86
C VAL A 77 3.78 -0.07 -5.00
N MET A 78 2.99 -0.84 -5.77
CA MET A 78 1.56 -0.60 -5.93
C MET A 78 0.77 -0.87 -4.64
N ASN A 79 1.11 -1.93 -3.89
CA ASN A 79 0.52 -2.21 -2.58
C ASN A 79 0.76 -1.05 -1.60
N ARG A 80 1.97 -0.47 -1.61
CA ARG A 80 2.30 0.71 -0.81
C ARG A 80 1.49 1.92 -1.28
N LEU A 81 1.42 2.17 -2.60
CA LEU A 81 0.64 3.28 -3.15
C LEU A 81 -0.82 3.23 -2.70
N GLU A 82 -1.43 2.04 -2.68
CA GLU A 82 -2.82 1.82 -2.30
C GLU A 82 -3.06 1.92 -0.77
N ASN A 83 -2.01 1.78 0.04
CA ASN A 83 -2.12 1.80 1.49
C ASN A 83 -1.96 3.23 2.07
N ALA A 84 -2.83 3.59 3.00
CA ALA A 84 -2.88 4.92 3.62
C ALA A 84 -1.61 5.31 4.41
N ILE A 85 -0.82 4.35 4.89
CA ILE A 85 0.40 4.66 5.66
C ILE A 85 1.54 5.16 4.79
N PHE A 86 1.44 5.03 3.45
CA PHE A 86 2.49 5.44 2.52
C PHE A 86 2.08 6.69 1.71
N PRO A 87 3.08 7.49 1.28
CA PRO A 87 2.85 8.71 0.51
C PRO A 87 2.05 8.50 -0.77
N GLY A 88 1.34 9.55 -1.22
CA GLY A 88 0.71 9.59 -2.54
C GLY A 88 1.73 9.79 -3.64
N GLY A 89 1.69 8.94 -4.67
CA GLY A 89 2.70 8.91 -5.73
C GLY A 89 3.55 7.64 -5.68
N ILE A 90 3.75 7.01 -6.83
CA ILE A 90 4.77 5.97 -7.02
C ILE A 90 6.15 6.58 -6.75
N CYS A 91 6.46 7.75 -7.33
CA CYS A 91 7.73 8.43 -7.07
C CYS A 91 7.91 8.77 -5.58
N ALA A 92 6.84 9.16 -4.89
CA ALA A 92 6.89 9.46 -3.46
C ALA A 92 7.14 8.20 -2.61
N VAL A 93 6.57 7.05 -3.00
CA VAL A 93 6.85 5.75 -2.37
C VAL A 93 8.30 5.33 -2.61
N VAL A 94 8.78 5.40 -3.85
CA VAL A 94 10.13 4.97 -4.25
C VAL A 94 11.20 5.89 -3.66
N GLY A 95 10.92 7.20 -3.56
CA GLY A 95 11.82 8.20 -3.02
C GLY A 95 11.93 8.23 -1.50
N GLN A 96 11.21 7.37 -0.76
CA GLN A 96 11.30 7.35 0.69
C GLN A 96 12.73 7.01 1.17
N PRO A 97 13.32 7.78 2.09
CA PRO A 97 14.69 7.57 2.54
C PRO A 97 14.90 6.17 3.12
N GLY A 98 15.88 5.44 2.60
CA GLY A 98 16.29 4.12 3.11
C GLY A 98 15.32 2.96 2.81
N GLN A 99 14.25 3.20 2.05
CA GLN A 99 13.26 2.17 1.71
C GLN A 99 13.60 1.36 0.45
N PHE A 100 14.45 1.94 -0.39
CA PHE A 100 14.93 1.42 -1.66
C PHE A 100 16.45 1.69 -1.76
N ALA A 101 17.10 1.06 -2.74
CA ALA A 101 18.53 1.12 -2.99
C ALA A 101 19.04 2.57 -3.06
N PRO A 102 20.21 2.87 -2.50
CA PRO A 102 20.80 4.21 -2.59
C PRO A 102 20.93 4.65 -4.05
N GLY A 103 20.34 5.79 -4.39
CA GLY A 103 20.32 6.32 -5.76
C GLY A 103 19.32 5.64 -6.70
N VAL A 104 18.28 4.97 -6.18
CA VAL A 104 17.22 4.34 -7.01
C VAL A 104 16.62 5.31 -8.03
N LEU A 105 16.51 6.62 -7.73
CA LEU A 105 16.00 7.64 -8.65
C LEU A 105 17.06 8.36 -9.49
N THR A 106 18.36 8.15 -9.22
CA THR A 106 19.44 8.91 -9.88
C THR A 106 20.45 8.06 -10.65
N LYS A 107 20.67 6.80 -10.26
CA LYS A 107 21.65 5.91 -10.92
C LYS A 107 21.22 5.52 -12.33
N PRO A 108 22.11 5.50 -13.33
CA PRO A 108 21.73 5.05 -14.67
C PRO A 108 21.36 3.57 -14.66
N MET A 109 20.31 3.21 -15.40
CA MET A 109 20.03 1.83 -15.77
C MET A 109 20.92 1.44 -16.96
N GLN A 110 21.11 0.13 -17.20
CA GLN A 110 21.85 -0.32 -18.37
C GLN A 110 20.95 -0.30 -19.60
N ASP A 111 21.46 0.22 -20.72
CA ASP A 111 20.70 0.38 -21.97
C ASP A 111 20.01 -0.91 -22.42
N LYS A 112 20.71 -2.05 -22.29
CA LYS A 112 20.18 -3.37 -22.67
C LYS A 112 18.94 -3.81 -21.88
N ASP A 113 18.69 -3.23 -20.70
CA ASP A 113 17.59 -3.61 -19.83
C ASP A 113 16.43 -2.60 -19.90
N LEU A 114 16.61 -1.43 -20.53
CA LEU A 114 15.62 -0.33 -20.53
C LEU A 114 14.26 -0.78 -21.05
N GLN A 115 14.22 -1.46 -22.21
CA GLN A 115 12.96 -1.88 -22.82
C GLN A 115 12.22 -2.89 -21.92
N LYS A 116 12.92 -3.91 -21.42
CA LYS A 116 12.34 -4.92 -20.52
C LYS A 116 11.78 -4.31 -19.24
N VAL A 117 12.48 -3.34 -18.65
CA VAL A 117 12.02 -2.64 -17.45
C VAL A 117 10.79 -1.78 -17.75
N ALA A 118 10.80 -1.10 -18.89
CA ALA A 118 9.68 -0.31 -19.39
C ALA A 118 8.43 -1.19 -19.59
N ASP A 119 8.57 -2.33 -20.27
CA ASP A 119 7.47 -3.28 -20.51
C ASP A 119 6.91 -3.85 -19.20
N ALA A 120 7.79 -4.22 -18.26
CA ALA A 120 7.37 -4.71 -16.95
C ALA A 120 6.64 -3.63 -16.13
N ALA A 121 7.13 -2.39 -16.17
CA ALA A 121 6.46 -1.27 -15.51
C ALA A 121 5.06 -1.03 -16.11
N ASP A 122 4.92 -1.09 -17.43
CA ASP A 122 3.63 -0.98 -18.11
C ASP A 122 2.67 -2.10 -17.70
N ALA A 123 3.15 -3.34 -17.63
CA ALA A 123 2.35 -4.46 -17.17
C ALA A 123 1.81 -4.24 -15.75
N VAL A 124 2.67 -3.80 -14.83
CA VAL A 124 2.26 -3.50 -13.44
C VAL A 124 1.27 -2.33 -13.40
N LEU A 125 1.49 -1.28 -14.18
CA LEU A 125 0.57 -0.15 -14.28
C LEU A 125 -0.78 -0.55 -14.88
N ALA A 126 -0.80 -1.52 -15.80
CA ALA A 126 -2.02 -2.11 -16.37
C ALA A 126 -2.74 -3.05 -15.40
N GLY A 127 -2.17 -3.33 -14.22
CA GLY A 127 -2.79 -4.14 -13.17
C GLY A 127 -2.18 -5.51 -12.99
N GLU A 128 -1.10 -5.85 -13.70
CA GLU A 128 -0.37 -7.11 -13.46
C GLU A 128 0.21 -7.12 -12.04
N ARG A 129 0.07 -8.25 -11.36
CA ARG A 129 0.57 -8.47 -10.00
C ARG A 129 1.18 -9.85 -9.88
N HIS A 130 2.23 -9.95 -9.09
CA HIS A 130 2.88 -11.23 -8.84
C HIS A 130 1.96 -12.15 -8.01
N PRO A 131 1.66 -13.38 -8.46
CA PRO A 131 0.58 -14.20 -7.92
C PRO A 131 0.76 -14.61 -6.46
N LYS A 132 2.01 -14.70 -5.98
CA LYS A 132 2.32 -15.09 -4.59
C LYS A 132 2.67 -13.93 -3.66
N VAL A 133 2.92 -12.72 -4.18
CA VAL A 133 3.31 -11.57 -3.33
C VAL A 133 2.09 -11.06 -2.55
N GLY A 134 0.90 -11.18 -3.13
CA GLY A 134 -0.35 -10.82 -2.46
C GLY A 134 -0.31 -9.38 -1.97
N LYS A 135 -0.54 -9.18 -0.67
CA LYS A 135 -0.57 -7.85 -0.01
C LYS A 135 0.75 -7.48 0.67
N ALA A 136 1.83 -8.22 0.43
CA ALA A 136 3.12 -7.88 1.01
C ALA A 136 3.54 -6.48 0.58
N MET A 137 3.99 -5.69 1.57
CA MET A 137 4.50 -4.33 1.37
C MET A 137 5.99 -4.23 1.71
N TYR A 138 6.61 -5.35 2.07
CA TYR A 138 7.98 -5.40 2.56
C TYR A 138 8.70 -6.58 1.93
N PHE A 139 10.01 -6.41 1.75
CA PHE A 139 10.90 -7.45 1.29
C PHE A 139 12.31 -7.18 1.78
N HIS A 140 13.15 -8.20 1.70
CA HIS A 140 14.60 -8.08 1.85
C HIS A 140 15.27 -9.18 1.03
N THR A 141 16.60 -9.12 0.91
CA THR A 141 17.40 -10.16 0.26
C THR A 141 17.06 -11.54 0.82
N ALA A 142 16.76 -12.50 -0.06
CA ALA A 142 16.45 -13.86 0.33
C ALA A 142 17.61 -14.50 1.09
N GLY A 143 17.31 -15.32 2.10
CA GLY A 143 18.31 -15.98 2.94
C GLY A 143 18.81 -15.15 4.13
N HIS A 144 18.53 -13.84 4.18
CA HIS A 144 18.76 -13.05 5.39
C HIS A 144 17.70 -13.37 6.46
N HIS A 145 18.13 -13.49 7.70
CA HIS A 145 17.27 -13.74 8.85
C HIS A 145 17.30 -12.54 9.80
N PHE A 146 16.12 -12.09 10.22
CA PHE A 146 15.95 -11.03 11.22
C PHE A 146 15.19 -11.58 12.43
N PRO A 147 15.53 -11.18 13.67
CA PRO A 147 14.93 -11.73 14.88
C PRO A 147 13.51 -11.18 15.18
N TYR A 148 12.79 -10.70 14.16
CA TYR A 148 11.45 -10.16 14.32
C TYR A 148 10.39 -11.25 14.14
N THR A 149 9.42 -11.30 15.05
CA THR A 149 8.35 -12.31 15.04
C THR A 149 7.12 -11.90 14.25
N ASN A 150 7.08 -10.65 13.76
CA ASN A 150 5.94 -10.08 13.04
C ASN A 150 6.07 -10.16 11.51
N MET A 151 7.09 -10.86 10.99
CA MET A 151 7.33 -10.99 9.55
C MET A 151 6.73 -12.29 9.02
N HIS A 152 5.68 -12.18 8.20
CA HIS A 152 5.01 -13.32 7.59
C HIS A 152 5.37 -13.40 6.11
N TYR A 153 6.29 -14.31 5.78
CA TYR A 153 6.76 -14.51 4.41
C TYR A 153 5.70 -15.14 3.53
N VAL A 154 5.56 -14.63 2.31
CA VAL A 154 4.55 -15.06 1.33
C VAL A 154 5.14 -15.52 -0.01
N ALA A 155 6.29 -14.98 -0.40
CA ALA A 155 6.93 -15.32 -1.67
C ALA A 155 8.45 -15.12 -1.62
N VAL A 156 9.15 -15.80 -2.52
CA VAL A 156 10.55 -15.55 -2.87
C VAL A 156 10.62 -15.41 -4.39
N ALA A 157 11.16 -14.29 -4.87
CA ALA A 157 11.31 -13.97 -6.29
C ALA A 157 12.39 -12.89 -6.48
N GLY A 158 13.10 -12.87 -7.61
CA GLY A 158 14.07 -11.81 -7.91
C GLY A 158 15.22 -11.67 -6.91
N GLY A 159 15.55 -12.71 -6.14
CA GLY A 159 16.54 -12.66 -5.07
C GLY A 159 16.02 -12.08 -3.74
N ASN A 160 14.72 -11.81 -3.62
CA ASN A 160 14.10 -11.25 -2.41
C ASN A 160 13.10 -12.21 -1.78
N ALA A 161 12.94 -12.11 -0.46
CA ALA A 161 11.85 -12.69 0.29
C ALA A 161 10.84 -11.59 0.66
N PHE A 162 9.58 -11.78 0.27
CA PHE A 162 8.47 -10.84 0.46
C PHE A 162 7.63 -11.23 1.67
N TYR A 163 7.20 -10.25 2.46
CA TYR A 163 6.47 -10.50 3.69
C TYR A 163 5.47 -9.40 4.05
N GLU A 164 4.46 -9.81 4.81
CA GLU A 164 3.54 -8.92 5.51
C GLU A 164 4.01 -8.72 6.95
N LYS A 165 3.91 -7.48 7.44
CA LYS A 165 4.05 -7.22 8.88
C LYS A 165 2.68 -7.39 9.52
N ARG A 166 2.56 -8.32 10.46
CA ARG A 166 1.31 -8.51 11.23
C ARG A 166 1.58 -8.28 12.71
N ASP A 167 0.79 -7.39 13.30
CA ASP A 167 0.81 -7.24 14.76
C ASP A 167 0.29 -8.53 15.41
N ALA A 168 0.78 -8.88 16.60
CA ALA A 168 0.39 -10.11 17.30
C ALA A 168 -1.15 -10.27 17.43
N ARG A 169 -1.87 -9.14 17.57
CA ARG A 169 -3.33 -9.10 17.61
C ARG A 169 -3.98 -9.42 16.25
N ALA A 170 -3.45 -8.87 15.16
CA ALA A 170 -3.93 -9.14 13.80
C ALA A 170 -3.65 -10.60 13.39
N ALA A 171 -2.46 -11.11 13.70
CA ALA A 171 -2.07 -12.49 13.45
C ALA A 171 -2.90 -13.52 14.26
N ARG A 172 -3.43 -13.12 15.42
CA ARG A 172 -4.37 -13.94 16.20
C ARG A 172 -5.79 -13.86 15.63
N ALA A 173 -6.25 -12.67 15.22
CA ALA A 173 -7.57 -12.48 14.63
C ALA A 173 -7.74 -13.26 13.32
N GLU A 174 -6.73 -13.27 12.42
CA GLU A 174 -6.77 -14.05 11.17
C GLU A 174 -6.74 -15.56 11.42
N ARG A 175 -5.95 -16.03 12.40
CA ARG A 175 -5.96 -17.45 12.82
C ARG A 175 -7.32 -17.87 13.37
N SER A 176 -8.03 -16.96 14.03
CA SER A 176 -9.39 -17.19 14.54
C SER A 176 -10.46 -17.02 13.45
N ALA A 177 -10.18 -16.28 12.38
CA ALA A 177 -11.10 -16.03 11.27
C ALA A 177 -10.92 -16.99 10.08
N THR A 178 -9.83 -17.76 10.03
CA THR A 178 -9.65 -18.83 9.04
C THR A 178 -10.60 -19.97 9.43
N PRO A 179 -11.64 -20.29 8.63
CA PRO A 179 -12.44 -21.47 8.88
C PRO A 179 -11.50 -22.66 8.76
N ALA A 180 -11.51 -23.55 9.76
CA ALA A 180 -10.88 -24.85 9.61
C ALA A 180 -11.39 -25.45 8.29
N THR A 181 -10.50 -25.62 7.31
CA THR A 181 -10.84 -26.34 6.09
C THR A 181 -11.45 -27.68 6.53
N PRO A 182 -12.71 -28.00 6.18
CA PRO A 182 -13.24 -29.30 6.51
C PRO A 182 -12.33 -30.32 5.84
N ALA A 183 -11.88 -31.30 6.63
CA ALA A 183 -11.08 -32.41 6.16
C ALA A 183 -11.73 -32.96 4.88
N ALA A 184 -10.94 -33.05 3.80
CA ALA A 184 -11.40 -33.63 2.55
C ALA A 184 -12.08 -34.97 2.83
N PRO A 185 -13.26 -35.26 2.21
CA PRO A 185 -13.92 -36.53 2.43
C PRO A 185 -12.97 -37.65 1.99
N ALA A 186 -12.78 -38.64 2.87
CA ALA A 186 -12.02 -39.83 2.56
C ALA A 186 -12.61 -40.47 1.30
N LEU A 187 -11.80 -40.57 0.25
CA LEU A 187 -12.16 -41.30 -0.96
C LEU A 187 -12.46 -42.75 -0.56
N PRO A 188 -13.56 -43.37 -1.04
CA PRO A 188 -13.81 -44.77 -0.77
C PRO A 188 -12.70 -45.62 -1.41
N ALA A 189 -12.14 -46.54 -0.63
CA ALA A 189 -11.19 -47.52 -1.14
C ALA A 189 -11.87 -48.36 -2.22
N LEU A 190 -11.38 -48.25 -3.46
CA LEU A 190 -11.74 -49.15 -4.55
C LEU A 190 -11.27 -50.56 -4.18
N THR A 191 -12.20 -51.46 -3.87
CA THR A 191 -11.96 -52.89 -3.74
C THR A 191 -11.71 -53.47 -5.13
N PHE A 192 -10.48 -53.95 -5.36
CA PHE A 192 -10.16 -54.74 -6.54
C PHE A 192 -10.84 -56.11 -6.42
N ALA A 193 -11.79 -56.41 -7.30
CA ALA A 193 -12.35 -57.74 -7.44
C ALA A 193 -11.30 -58.67 -8.06
N ALA A 194 -10.95 -59.74 -7.36
CA ALA A 194 -10.09 -60.81 -7.87
C ALA A 194 -10.82 -61.58 -8.98
N ALA A 195 -10.18 -61.70 -10.15
CA ALA A 195 -10.69 -62.50 -11.26
C ALA A 195 -10.57 -64.01 -10.95
N PRO A 196 -11.52 -64.85 -11.39
CA PRO A 196 -11.45 -66.30 -11.18
C PRO A 196 -10.40 -66.96 -12.09
N SER A 197 -9.68 -67.91 -11.52
CA SER A 197 -8.68 -68.74 -12.17
C SER A 197 -9.33 -69.65 -13.22
N VAL A 198 -8.77 -69.65 -14.44
CA VAL A 198 -9.13 -70.59 -15.51
C VAL A 198 -8.41 -71.93 -15.26
N PRO A 199 -9.11 -73.08 -15.21
CA PRO A 199 -8.47 -74.39 -15.20
C PRO A 199 -8.07 -74.79 -16.63
N THR A 200 -6.81 -75.20 -16.80
CA THR A 200 -6.29 -75.86 -18.01
C THR A 200 -6.54 -77.38 -17.99
N PRO A 201 -6.60 -78.04 -19.16
CA PRO A 201 -7.09 -79.41 -19.32
C PRO A 201 -6.20 -80.49 -18.72
#